data_AF-A0A0F0LET0-F1
#
_entry.id   AF-A0A0F0LET0-F1
#
_cell.length_a   1.000
_cell.length_b   1.000
_cell.length_c   1.000
_cell.angle_alpha   90.00
_cell.angle_beta   90.00
_cell.angle_gamma   90.00
#
_symmetry.space_group_name_H-M   'P 1'
#
loop_
_entity.id
_entity.type
_entity.pdbx_description
1 polymer ?
#
loop_
_entity_poly.entity_id
_entity_poly.type
_entity_poly.pdbx_seq_one_letter_code
_entity_poly.pdbx_strand_id
1 'polypeptide(L)' 'MKTLLWFLIGVIGGFVAAHFLNKDPRGHDVLAAVDDRINEFTGILADAFHAQEARLTQDGPAD' A
#
# COMPACT_ATOMS: atom_id res chain seq x y z
N MET A 1 -35.60 1.07 -3.98
CA MET A 1 -34.83 2.20 -3.39
C MET A 1 -33.62 1.77 -2.53
N LYS A 2 -33.30 0.47 -2.39
CA LYS A 2 -32.17 0.00 -1.55
C LYS A 2 -30.79 0.33 -2.16
N THR A 3 -30.66 0.26 -3.48
CA THR A 3 -29.41 0.59 -4.20
C THR A 3 -29.02 2.06 -4.00
N LEU A 4 -30.00 2.96 -4.03
CA LEU A 4 -29.76 4.38 -3.78
C LEU A 4 -29.32 4.64 -2.34
N LEU A 5 -29.89 3.89 -1.39
CA LEU A 5 -29.52 3.97 0.02
C LEU A 5 -28.08 3.47 0.24
N TRP A 6 -27.70 2.34 -0.38
CA TRP A 6 -26.32 1.87 -0.38
C TRP A 6 -25.35 2.84 -1.06
N PHE A 7 -25.77 3.46 -2.16
CA PHE A 7 -24.99 4.48 -2.85
C PHE A 7 -24.75 5.70 -1.94
N LEU A 8 -25.79 6.20 -1.26
CA LEU A 8 -25.63 7.31 -0.32
C LEU A 8 -24.69 6.96 0.85
N ILE A 9 -24.81 5.75 1.40
CA ILE A 9 -23.90 5.27 2.45
C ILE A 9 -22.46 5.26 1.94
N GLY A 10 -22.22 4.76 0.73
CA GLY A 10 -20.90 4.78 0.10
C GLY A 10 -20.35 6.19 -0.11
N VAL A 11 -21.17 7.12 -0.62
CA VAL A 11 -20.78 8.51 -0.87
C VAL A 11 -20.44 9.23 0.44
N ILE A 12 -21.30 9.10 1.46
CA ILE A 12 -21.05 9.72 2.78
C ILE A 12 -19.80 9.11 3.41
N GLY A 13 -19.64 7.79 3.36
CA GLY A 13 -18.45 7.10 3.88
C GLY A 13 -17.16 7.54 3.20
N GLY A 14 -17.15 7.63 1.87
CA GLY A 14 -16.01 8.10 1.09
C GLY A 14 -15.67 9.57 1.38
N PHE A 15 -16.68 10.42 1.53
CA PHE A 15 -16.47 11.84 1.86
C PHE A 15 -15.88 12.02 3.26
N VAL A 16 -16.38 11.27 4.25
CA VAL A 16 -15.83 11.29 5.62
C VAL A 16 -14.38 10.81 5.60
N ALA A 17 -14.07 9.69 4.95
CA ALA A 17 -12.70 9.20 4.84
C ALA A 17 -11.77 10.25 4.21
N ALA A 18 -12.17 10.85 3.09
CA ALA A 18 -11.40 11.92 2.43
C ALA A 18 -11.25 13.18 3.31
N HIS A 19 -12.29 13.54 4.07
CA HIS A 19 -12.26 14.69 4.97
C HIS A 19 -11.30 14.48 6.14
N PHE A 20 -11.32 13.31 6.75
CA PHE A 20 -10.37 12.94 7.80
C PHE A 20 -8.93 12.90 7.28
N LEU A 21 -8.72 12.38 6.07
CA LEU A 21 -7.42 12.35 5.42
C LEU A 21 -6.87 13.75 5.10
N ASN A 22 -7.74 14.68 4.72
CA ASN A 22 -7.35 16.04 4.29
C ASN A 22 -7.27 17.07 5.43
N LYS A 23 -7.97 16.87 6.56
CA LYS A 23 -8.18 17.94 7.56
C LYS A 23 -7.82 17.57 8.99
N ASP A 24 -7.67 16.29 9.32
CA ASP A 24 -7.28 15.85 10.65
C ASP A 24 -5.75 15.62 10.69
N PRO A 25 -4.98 16.24 11.61
CA PRO A 25 -3.56 15.96 11.80
C PRO A 25 -3.25 14.46 11.92
N ARG A 26 -4.19 13.67 12.45
CA ARG A 26 -4.09 12.21 12.57
C ARG A 26 -4.13 11.46 11.24
N GLY A 27 -4.69 12.05 10.18
CA GLY A 27 -4.72 11.45 8.84
C GLY A 27 -3.32 11.23 8.29
N HIS A 28 -2.40 12.16 8.56
CA HIS A 28 -0.99 12.03 8.20
C HIS A 28 -0.30 10.90 8.98
N ASP A 29 -0.58 10.76 10.27
CA ASP A 29 0.01 9.69 11.10
C ASP A 29 -0.43 8.29 10.62
N VAL A 30 -1.71 8.16 10.24
CA VAL A 30 -2.25 6.91 9.68
C VAL A 30 -1.62 6.60 8.32
N LEU A 31 -1.48 7.61 7.46
CA LEU A 31 -0.81 7.44 6.16
C LEU A 31 0.67 7.10 6.33
N ALA A 32 1.38 7.74 7.26
CA ALA A 32 2.77 7.44 7.57
C ALA A 32 2.95 6.00 8.06
N ALA A 33 2.08 5.54 8.96
CA ALA A 33 2.11 4.15 9.43
C ALA A 33 1.81 3.12 8.32
N VAL A 34 1.01 3.50 7.32
CA VAL A 34 0.75 2.65 6.15
C VAL A 34 1.94 2.66 5.20
N ASP A 35 2.53 3.83 4.94
CA ASP A 35 3.72 3.99 4.09
C ASP A 35 4.91 3.20 4.65
N ASP A 36 5.16 3.29 5.96
CA ASP A 36 6.23 2.55 6.64
C ASP A 36 6.08 1.04 6.43
N ARG A 37 4.87 0.50 6.58
CA ARG A 37 4.59 -0.94 6.38
C ARG A 37 4.75 -1.36 4.92
N ILE A 38 4.35 -0.50 3.99
CA ILE A 38 4.49 -0.77 2.55
C ILE A 38 5.97 -0.74 2.16
N ASN A 39 6.73 0.22 2.67
CA ASN A 39 8.17 0.33 2.45
C ASN A 39 8.91 -0.88 3.01
N GLU A 40 8.58 -1.31 4.24
CA GLU A 40 9.16 -2.51 4.84
C GLU A 40 8.86 -3.76 4.00
N PHE A 41 7.59 -3.96 3.63
CA PHE A 41 7.19 -5.08 2.78
C PHE A 41 7.93 -5.07 1.42
N THR A 42 8.00 -3.90 0.79
CA THR A 42 8.63 -3.73 -0.52
C THR A 42 10.14 -3.94 -0.44
N GLY A 43 10.79 -3.49 0.64
CA GLY A 43 12.21 -3.73 0.90
C GLY A 43 12.52 -5.22 1.00
N ILE A 44 11.74 -5.97 1.81
CA ILE A 44 11.90 -7.43 1.92
C ILE A 44 11.73 -8.12 0.57
N LEU A 45 10.74 -7.67 -0.23
CA LEU A 45 10.47 -8.26 -1.54
C LEU A 45 11.60 -7.96 -2.54
N ALA A 46 12.14 -6.75 -2.52
CA ALA A 46 13.28 -6.33 -3.34
C ALA A 46 14.55 -7.13 -2.98
N ASP A 47 14.84 -7.30 -1.69
CA ASP A 47 15.98 -8.09 -1.21
C ASP A 47 15.88 -9.55 -1.68
N ALA A 48 14.70 -10.14 -1.59
CA ALA A 48 14.46 -11.51 -2.07
C ALA A 48 14.61 -11.64 -3.59
N PHE A 49 14.19 -10.62 -4.34
CA PHE A 49 14.35 -10.57 -5.80
C PHE A 49 15.83 -10.46 -6.19
N HIS A 50 16.57 -9.52 -5.60
CA HIS A 50 18.01 -9.36 -5.85
C HIS A 50 18.81 -10.59 -5.44
N ALA A 51 18.42 -11.27 -4.34
CA ALA A 51 19.05 -12.52 -3.94
C ALA A 51 18.81 -13.65 -4.95
N GLN A 52 17.67 -13.68 -5.65
CA GLN A 52 17.44 -14.63 -6.75
C GLN A 52 18.23 -14.23 -7.99
N GLU A 53 18.21 -12.96 -8.38
CA GLU A 53 18.96 -12.44 -9.52
C GLU A 53 20.47 -12.73 -9.39
N ALA A 54 21.03 -12.54 -8.20
CA ALA A 54 22.42 -12.87 -7.90
C ALA A 54 22.71 -14.36 -8.07
N ARG A 55 21.81 -15.25 -7.65
CA ARG A 55 21.95 -16.71 -7.86
C ARG A 55 21.88 -17.09 -9.32
N LEU A 56 20.92 -16.55 -10.07
CA LEU A 56 20.82 -16.79 -11.51
C LEU A 56 22.07 -16.29 -12.27
N THR A 57 22.63 -15.16 -11.85
CA THR A 57 23.84 -14.59 -12.47
C THR A 57 25.12 -15.34 -12.06
N GLN A 58 25.17 -15.88 -10.83
CA GLN A 58 26.29 -16.70 -10.34
C GLN A 58 26.29 -18.12 -10.93
N ASP A 59 25.12 -18.70 -11.20
CA ASP A 59 24.95 -20.02 -11.84
C ASP A 59 24.81 -19.94 -13.37
N GLY A 60 25.06 -18.77 -13.97
CA GLY A 60 25.20 -18.62 -15.43
C GLY A 60 26.35 -19.50 -15.95
N PRO A 61 26.24 -20.10 -17.16
CA PRO A 61 27.05 -21.24 -17.57
C PRO A 61 28.53 -20.88 -17.49
N ALA A 62 29.27 -21.62 -16.65
CA ALA A 62 30.72 -21.67 -16.75
C ALA A 62 31.06 -22.37 -18.06
N ASP A 63 31.58 -21.59 -19.01
CA ASP A 63 32.25 -22.03 -20.24
C ASP A 63 33.32 -23.11 -19.95
#